data_AF-Q5Z9X8-F1
#
_entry.id   AF-Q5Z9X8-F1
#
_cell.length_a   1.000
_cell.length_b   1.000
_cell.length_c   1.000
_cell.angle_alpha   90.00
_cell.angle_beta   90.00
_cell.angle_gamma   90.00
#
_symmetry.space_group_name_H-M   'P 1'
#
loop_
_entity.id
_entity.type
_entity.pdbx_description
1 polymer ?
#
loop_
_entity_poly.entity_id
_entity_poly.type
_entity_poly.pdbx_seq_one_letter_code
_entity_poly.pdbx_strand_id
1 'polypeptide(L)' 'MAEEDQLQKFHNEAILECQKLGLTGIEVVNVAAAFVKVPAQMSMLVALSESLRREYVLKILADEAKKN' A
#
# COMPACT_ATOMS: atom_id res chain seq x y z
N MET A 1 -6.11 -14.22 -16.37
CA MET A 1 -5.78 -15.18 -15.28
C MET A 1 -4.43 -14.89 -14.63
N ALA A 2 -3.31 -14.68 -15.34
CA ALA A 2 -2.02 -14.42 -14.66
C ALA A 2 -1.89 -13.02 -14.01
N GLU A 3 -2.44 -11.97 -14.62
CA GLU A 3 -2.34 -10.60 -14.09
C GLU A 3 -3.13 -10.36 -12.80
N GLU A 4 -4.35 -10.90 -12.69
CA GLU A 4 -5.16 -10.82 -11.47
C GLU A 4 -4.48 -11.50 -10.27
N ASP A 5 -3.84 -12.65 -10.51
CA ASP A 5 -3.06 -13.37 -9.50
C ASP A 5 -1.87 -12.53 -8.99
N GLN A 6 -1.22 -11.78 -9.87
CA GLN A 6 -0.11 -10.89 -9.49
C GLN A 6 -0.61 -9.67 -8.71
N LEU A 7 -1.74 -9.08 -9.12
CA LEU A 7 -2.34 -7.94 -8.42
C LEU A 7 -2.85 -8.33 -7.03
N GLN A 8 -3.44 -9.52 -6.86
CA GLN A 8 -3.80 -10.02 -5.54
C GLN A 8 -2.59 -10.25 -4.64
N LYS A 9 -1.48 -10.76 -5.18
CA LYS A 9 -0.24 -10.92 -4.42
C LYS A 9 0.30 -9.58 -3.93
N PHE A 10 0.36 -8.57 -4.80
CA PHE A 10 0.78 -7.22 -4.39
C PHE A 10 -0.16 -6.63 -3.33
N HIS A 11 -1.47 -6.83 -3.46
CA HIS A 11 -2.43 -6.40 -2.46
C HIS A 11 -2.15 -7.02 -1.08
N ASN A 12 -1.95 -8.34 -1.03
CA ASN A 12 -1.69 -9.05 0.23
C ASN A 12 -0.34 -8.66 0.85
N GLU A 13 0.70 -8.49 0.04
CA GLU A 13 2.01 -8.02 0.51
C GLU A 13 1.92 -6.59 1.07
N ALA A 14 1.13 -5.72 0.44
CA ALA A 14 0.91 -4.37 0.92
C ALA A 14 0.24 -4.34 2.29
N ILE A 15 -0.78 -5.18 2.47
CA ILE A 15 -1.49 -5.32 3.75
C ILE A 15 -0.49 -5.72 4.84
N LEU A 16 0.32 -6.75 4.59
CA LEU A 16 1.32 -7.24 5.55
C LEU A 16 2.35 -6.17 5.90
N GLU A 17 2.84 -5.43 4.91
CA GLU A 17 3.83 -4.38 5.15
C GLU A 17 3.24 -3.21 5.95
N CYS A 18 2.00 -2.80 5.65
CA CYS A 18 1.30 -1.77 6.42
C CYS A 18 1.05 -2.21 7.86
N GLN A 19 0.72 -3.48 8.09
CA GLN A 19 0.56 -4.02 9.45
C GLN A 19 1.86 -3.99 10.25
N LYS A 20 3.01 -4.32 9.63
CA LYS A 20 4.33 -4.20 10.28
C LYS A 20 4.65 -2.76 10.68
N LEU A 21 4.20 -1.79 9.88
CA LEU A 21 4.35 -0.36 10.15
C LEU A 21 3.39 0.15 11.24
N GLY A 22 2.51 -0.72 11.76
CA GLY A 22 1.56 -0.41 12.84
C GLY A 22 0.23 0.17 12.38
N LEU A 23 -0.09 0.10 11.08
CA LEU A 23 -1.41 0.46 10.56
C LEU A 23 -2.41 -0.68 10.76
N THR A 24 -3.66 -0.36 11.03
CA THR A 24 -4.71 -1.36 11.26
C THR A 24 -6.07 -0.92 10.69
N GLY A 25 -7.01 -1.85 10.57
CA GLY A 25 -8.37 -1.54 10.13
C GLY A 25 -8.46 -1.11 8.66
N ILE A 26 -9.27 -0.08 8.40
CA ILE A 26 -9.62 0.34 7.03
C ILE A 26 -8.48 1.04 6.29
N GLU A 27 -7.54 1.64 7.02
CA GLU A 27 -6.37 2.31 6.45
C GLU A 27 -5.52 1.33 5.63
N VAL A 28 -5.34 0.11 6.15
CA VAL A 28 -4.56 -0.93 5.48
C VAL A 28 -5.21 -1.36 4.16
N VAL A 29 -6.54 -1.47 4.14
CA VAL A 29 -7.31 -1.82 2.93
C VAL A 29 -7.21 -0.71 1.89
N ASN A 30 -7.32 0.56 2.31
CA ASN A 30 -7.24 1.71 1.42
C ASN A 30 -5.86 1.85 0.76
N VAL A 31 -4.78 1.65 1.54
CA VAL A 31 -3.41 1.68 1.01
C VAL A 31 -3.17 0.52 0.04
N ALA A 32 -3.56 -0.69 0.43
CA ALA A 32 -3.40 -1.86 -0.42
C ALA A 32 -4.21 -1.74 -1.72
N ALA A 33 -5.39 -1.12 -1.68
CA ALA A 33 -6.16 -0.80 -2.88
C ALA A 33 -5.48 0.24 -3.76
N ALA A 34 -4.84 1.27 -3.17
CA ALA A 34 -4.08 2.27 -3.92
C ALA A 34 -2.89 1.64 -4.67
N PHE A 35 -2.19 0.69 -4.03
CA PHE A 35 -1.08 -0.02 -4.68
C PHE A 35 -1.52 -0.92 -5.85
N VAL A 36 -2.69 -1.53 -5.78
CA VAL A 36 -3.26 -2.27 -6.92
C VAL A 36 -3.57 -1.33 -8.09
N LYS A 37 -4.11 -0.13 -7.81
CA LYS A 37 -4.39 0.89 -8.83
C LYS A 37 -3.11 1.46 -9.46
N VAL A 38 -2.04 1.58 -8.66
CA VAL A 38 -0.76 2.16 -9.09
C VAL A 38 0.40 1.28 -8.61
N PRO A 39 0.75 0.20 -9.35
CA PRO A 39 1.81 -0.73 -8.94
C PRO A 39 3.17 -0.08 -8.69
N ALA A 40 3.46 1.06 -9.35
CA ALA A 40 4.68 1.84 -9.11
C ALA A 40 4.80 2.36 -7.66
N GLN A 41 3.67 2.63 -6.98
CA GLN A 41 3.67 3.02 -5.57
C GLN A 41 4.12 1.87 -4.66
N MET A 42 3.77 0.62 -5.01
CA MET A 42 4.23 -0.59 -4.31
C MET A 42 5.75 -0.72 -4.46
N SER A 43 6.26 -0.60 -5.69
CA SER A 43 7.71 -0.65 -5.95
C SER A 43 8.47 0.43 -5.18
N MET A 44 7.90 1.63 -5.08
CA MET A 44 8.48 2.72 -4.30
C MET A 44 8.49 2.41 -2.80
N LEU A 45 7.39 1.87 -2.24
CA LEU A 45 7.34 1.46 -0.83
C LEU A 45 8.47 0.48 -0.48
N VAL A 46 8.68 -0.54 -1.32
CA VAL A 46 9.70 -1.58 -1.10
C VAL A 46 11.13 -1.01 -1.21
N ALA A 47 11.33 -0.02 -2.09
CA ALA A 47 12.62 0.66 -2.26
C ALA A 47 12.99 1.62 -1.12
N LEU A 48 12.01 2.07 -0.32
CA LEU A 48 12.24 2.98 0.80
C LEU A 48 12.81 2.25 2.03
N SER A 49 13.57 2.98 2.84
CA SER A 49 13.97 2.54 4.19
C SER A 49 12.75 2.50 5.12
N GLU A 50 12.78 1.65 6.13
CA GLU A 50 11.67 1.46 7.08
C GLU A 50 11.18 2.77 7.71
N SER A 51 12.10 3.69 8.03
CA SER A 51 11.81 5.03 8.53
C SER A 51 10.95 5.87 7.59
N LEU A 52 11.13 5.73 6.27
CA LEU A 52 10.42 6.48 5.24
C LEU A 52 9.15 5.76 4.77
N ARG A 53 9.07 4.43 4.93
CA ARG A 53 7.88 3.65 4.54
C ARG A 53 6.63 4.11 5.26
N ARG A 54 6.71 4.38 6.56
CA ARG A 54 5.55 4.85 7.34
C ARG A 54 5.03 6.20 6.85
N GLU A 55 5.91 7.16 6.64
CA GLU A 55 5.53 8.50 6.13
C GLU A 55 4.92 8.40 4.73
N TYR A 56 5.50 7.57 3.87
CA TYR A 56 5.00 7.34 2.52
C TYR A 56 3.58 6.74 2.51
N VAL A 57 3.33 5.72 3.35
CA VAL A 57 1.99 5.13 3.51
C VAL A 57 0.96 6.15 4.00
N LEU A 58 1.33 6.98 4.99
CA LEU A 58 0.45 8.05 5.48
C LEU A 58 0.13 9.09 4.41
N LYS A 59 1.10 9.40 3.54
CA LYS A 59 0.87 10.31 2.40
C LYS A 59 -0.13 9.71 1.40
N ILE A 60 -0.01 8.43 1.07
CA ILE A 60 -0.97 7.74 0.20
C ILE A 60 -2.37 7.76 0.82
N LEU A 61 -2.48 7.47 2.11
CA LEU A 61 -3.76 7.54 2.83
C LEU A 61 -4.39 8.93 2.75
N ALA A 62 -3.61 9.97 3.00
CA ALA A 62 -4.08 11.35 2.93
C ALA A 62 -4.54 11.72 1.51
N ASP A 63 -3.87 11.19 0.48
CA ASP A 63 -4.25 11.44 -0.92
C ASP A 63 -5.46 10.61 -1.36
N GLU A 64 -5.63 9.38 -0.90
CA GLU A 64 -6.87 8.61 -1.14
C GLU A 64 -8.06 9.22 -0.38
N ALA A 65 -7.86 9.75 0.83
CA ALA A 65 -8.93 10.41 1.60
C ALA A 65 -9.44 11.70 0.94
N LYS A 66 -8.61 12.41 0.15
CA LYS A 66 -9.02 13.63 -0.58
C LYS A 66 -9.79 13.34 -1.88
N LYS A 67 -9.75 12.11 -2.37
CA LYS A 67 -10.43 11.71 -3.62
C LYS A 67 -11.88 11.29 -3.38
N ASN A 68 -12.30 11.15 -2.13
CA ASN A 68 -13.67 10.84 -1.71
C ASN A 68 -14.45 12.08 -1.26
#